data_AF-A0A965R7S2-F1
#
_entry.id   AF-A0A965R7S2-F1
#
_cell.length_a   1.000
_cell.length_b   1.000
_cell.length_c   1.000
_cell.angle_alpha   90.00
_cell.angle_beta   90.00
_cell.angle_gamma   90.00
#
_symmetry.space_group_name_H-M   'P 1'
#
loop_
_entity.id
_entity.type
_entity.pdbx_description
1 polymer ?
#
loop_
_entity_poly.entity_id
_entity_poly.type
_entity_poly.pdbx_seq_one_letter_code
_entity_poly.pdbx_strand_id
1 'polypeptide(L)'
;MTTSEQDLINHLDQVNNVVGEYLKGNDPTKISKELDIPRTRVVELINEWKVMASANDAIRARAKDALAGMDAHYSKLISKAYEVIDEASLNNNLTAKTQAIKLVVDIEKARIEMLQKAGLLENKELAEEMIEIEKRQDILVGILRDIASSHPEVRDLIMQRLSNVAKEGEVITVVHDVQ
;
A
#
# COMPACT_ATOMS: atom_id res chain seq x y z
N MET A 1 28.01 -4.38 -19.14
CA MET A 1 26.78 -4.92 -18.54
C MET A 1 26.87 -6.43 -18.67
N THR A 2 26.91 -7.14 -17.55
CA THR A 2 26.95 -8.61 -17.55
C THR A 2 25.60 -9.13 -18.03
N THR A 3 25.59 -10.22 -18.78
CA THR A 3 24.40 -10.83 -19.40
C THR A 3 23.21 -10.95 -18.42
N SER A 4 23.49 -11.19 -17.13
CA SER A 4 22.51 -11.27 -16.04
C SER A 4 21.67 -10.02 -15.78
N GLU A 5 22.21 -8.82 -16.01
CA GLU A 5 21.50 -7.56 -15.78
C GLU A 5 20.51 -7.26 -16.91
N GLN A 6 20.91 -7.54 -18.15
CA GLN A 6 20.08 -7.34 -19.32
C GLN A 6 18.90 -8.31 -19.34
N ASP A 7 19.13 -9.57 -18.94
CA ASP A 7 18.07 -10.58 -18.82
C ASP A 7 17.03 -10.20 -17.76
N LEU A 8 17.46 -9.56 -16.67
CA LEU A 8 16.57 -9.05 -15.62
C LEU A 8 15.69 -7.90 -16.14
N ILE A 9 16.29 -6.95 -16.87
CA ILE A 9 15.56 -5.80 -17.45
C ILE A 9 14.51 -6.30 -18.45
N ASN A 10 14.90 -7.22 -19.34
CA ASN A 10 14.00 -7.78 -20.33
C ASN A 10 12.82 -8.53 -19.69
N HIS A 11 13.06 -9.25 -18.59
CA HIS A 11 12.02 -9.95 -17.84
C HIS A 11 11.07 -8.96 -17.14
N LEU A 12 11.58 -7.91 -16.52
CA LEU A 12 10.76 -6.87 -15.88
C LEU A 12 9.89 -6.11 -16.90
N ASP A 13 10.41 -5.81 -18.09
CA ASP A 13 9.63 -5.19 -19.18
C ASP A 13 8.52 -6.12 -19.66
N GLN A 14 8.79 -7.43 -19.74
CA GLN A 14 7.79 -8.43 -20.09
C GLN A 14 6.68 -8.55 -19.04
N VAL A 15 7.03 -8.52 -17.75
CA VAL A 15 6.05 -8.46 -16.64
C VAL A 15 5.19 -7.21 -16.76
N ASN A 16 5.80 -6.03 -16.93
CA ASN A 16 5.08 -4.76 -17.01
C ASN A 16 4.11 -4.70 -18.18
N ASN A 17 4.49 -5.25 -19.35
CA ASN A 17 3.62 -5.27 -20.52
C ASN A 17 2.38 -6.17 -20.30
N VAL A 18 2.58 -7.38 -19.76
CA VAL A 18 1.50 -8.32 -19.45
C VAL A 18 0.57 -7.78 -18.36
N VAL A 19 1.14 -7.18 -17.32
CA VAL A 19 0.38 -6.58 -16.22
C VAL A 19 -0.39 -5.34 -16.69
N GLY A 20 0.19 -4.55 -17.60
CA GLY A 20 -0.50 -3.40 -18.20
C GLY A 20 -1.80 -3.79 -18.89
N GLU A 21 -1.81 -4.90 -19.64
CA GLU A 21 -3.02 -5.42 -20.27
C GLU A 21 -3.99 -6.06 -19.25
N TYR A 22 -3.46 -6.73 -18.23
CA TYR A 22 -4.26 -7.28 -17.13
C TYR A 22 -4.99 -6.18 -16.34
N LEU A 23 -4.34 -5.05 -16.06
CA LEU A 23 -4.93 -3.90 -15.37
C LEU A 23 -5.97 -3.15 -16.22
N LYS A 24 -5.93 -3.29 -17.55
CA LYS A 24 -7.00 -2.82 -18.45
C LYS A 24 -8.25 -3.72 -18.41
N GLY A 25 -8.22 -4.81 -17.64
CA GLY A 25 -9.33 -5.75 -17.47
C GLY A 25 -9.37 -6.87 -18.50
N ASN A 26 -8.31 -7.06 -19.30
CA ASN A 26 -8.22 -8.17 -20.23
C ASN A 26 -7.97 -9.50 -19.49
N ASP A 27 -8.65 -10.56 -19.90
CA ASP A 27 -8.43 -11.89 -19.32
C ASP A 27 -7.14 -12.53 -19.88
N PRO A 28 -6.50 -13.47 -19.16
CA PRO A 28 -5.24 -14.08 -19.60
C PRO A 28 -5.28 -14.72 -21.00
N THR A 29 -6.46 -15.11 -21.48
CA THR A 29 -6.64 -15.69 -22.81
C THR A 29 -6.58 -14.63 -23.91
N LYS A 30 -7.12 -13.44 -23.63
CA LYS A 30 -7.06 -12.29 -24.53
C LYS A 30 -5.67 -11.67 -24.56
N ILE A 31 -5.04 -11.50 -23.39
CA ILE A 31 -3.65 -11.01 -23.28
C ILE A 31 -2.68 -11.94 -24.03
N SER A 32 -2.88 -13.26 -23.91
CA SER A 32 -2.08 -14.26 -24.61
C SER A 32 -2.11 -14.09 -26.13
N LYS A 33 -3.27 -13.73 -26.70
CA LYS A 33 -3.43 -13.50 -28.14
C LYS A 33 -2.90 -12.14 -28.59
N GLU A 34 -3.04 -11.11 -27.75
CA GLU A 34 -2.62 -9.75 -28.09
C GLU A 34 -1.10 -9.57 -28.00
N LEU A 35 -0.46 -10.23 -27.03
CA LEU A 35 0.98 -10.14 -26.80
C LEU A 35 1.79 -11.30 -27.40
N ASP A 36 1.12 -12.27 -28.04
CA ASP A 36 1.72 -13.51 -28.56
C ASP A 36 2.55 -14.28 -27.50
N ILE A 37 2.05 -14.29 -26.26
CA ILE A 37 2.65 -14.99 -25.12
C ILE A 37 1.78 -16.19 -24.76
N PRO A 38 2.34 -17.38 -24.50
CA PRO A 38 1.57 -18.53 -24.05
C PRO A 38 0.73 -18.21 -22.81
N ARG A 39 -0.56 -18.61 -22.79
CA ARG A 39 -1.48 -18.34 -21.67
C ARG A 39 -0.93 -18.78 -20.31
N THR A 40 -0.22 -19.90 -20.25
CA THR A 40 0.45 -20.38 -19.03
C THR A 40 1.48 -19.37 -18.53
N ARG A 41 2.31 -18.85 -19.42
CA ARG A 41 3.31 -17.82 -19.13
C ARG A 41 2.68 -16.49 -18.72
N VAL A 42 1.56 -16.09 -19.36
CA VAL A 42 0.80 -14.91 -18.95
C VAL A 42 0.30 -15.03 -17.50
N VAL A 43 -0.26 -16.20 -17.13
CA VAL A 43 -0.73 -16.46 -15.76
C VAL A 43 0.43 -16.46 -14.77
N GLU A 44 1.57 -17.05 -15.13
CA GLU A 44 2.80 -17.01 -14.31
C GLU A 44 3.26 -15.58 -14.07
N LEU A 45 3.38 -14.75 -15.11
CA LEU A 45 3.82 -13.35 -15.00
C LEU A 45 2.85 -12.51 -14.17
N ILE A 46 1.54 -12.74 -14.29
CA ILE A 46 0.52 -12.10 -13.43
C ILE A 46 0.67 -12.55 -11.97
N ASN A 47 0.91 -13.84 -11.72
CA ASN A 47 1.11 -14.35 -10.37
C ASN A 47 2.43 -13.86 -9.76
N GLU A 48 3.49 -13.79 -10.56
CA GLU A 48 4.78 -13.22 -10.17
C GLU A 48 4.62 -11.75 -9.79
N TRP A 49 3.89 -10.97 -10.61
CA TRP A 49 3.52 -9.60 -10.27
C TRP A 49 2.67 -9.52 -9.00
N LYS A 50 1.69 -10.41 -8.81
CA LYS A 50 0.89 -10.46 -7.56
C LYS A 50 1.76 -10.76 -6.34
N VAL A 51 2.76 -11.62 -6.48
CA VAL A 51 3.73 -11.94 -5.42
C VAL A 51 4.67 -10.75 -5.16
N MET A 52 5.11 -10.05 -6.20
CA MET A 52 5.89 -8.80 -6.09
C MET A 52 5.05 -7.67 -5.47
N ALA A 53 3.77 -7.59 -5.81
CA ALA A 53 2.80 -6.65 -5.24
C ALA A 53 2.44 -7.02 -3.79
N SER A 54 2.36 -8.30 -3.43
CA SER A 54 2.20 -8.74 -2.03
C SER A 54 3.50 -8.63 -1.23
N ALA A 55 4.66 -8.73 -1.90
CA ALA A 55 5.93 -8.40 -1.31
C ALA A 55 5.98 -6.91 -0.92
N ASN A 56 5.10 -6.07 -1.45
CA ASN A 56 4.90 -4.70 -1.00
C ASN A 56 4.40 -4.65 0.46
N ASP A 57 3.55 -5.59 0.92
CA ASP A 57 3.17 -5.68 2.35
C ASP A 57 4.34 -6.14 3.24
N ALA A 58 5.18 -7.06 2.73
CA ALA A 58 6.40 -7.47 3.42
C ALA A 58 7.45 -6.34 3.46
N ILE A 59 7.56 -5.55 2.39
CA ILE A 59 8.39 -4.35 2.31
C ILE A 59 7.84 -3.26 3.23
N ARG A 60 6.52 -3.12 3.33
CA ARG A 60 5.82 -2.19 4.22
C ARG A 60 6.04 -2.53 5.68
N ALA A 61 5.88 -3.80 6.05
CA ALA A 61 6.21 -4.29 7.38
C ALA A 61 7.69 -4.06 7.70
N ARG A 62 8.59 -4.35 6.74
CA ARG A 62 10.03 -4.07 6.87
C ARG A 62 10.33 -2.57 6.99
N ALA A 63 9.62 -1.70 6.29
CA ALA A 63 9.78 -0.26 6.39
C ALA A 63 9.32 0.26 7.76
N LYS A 64 8.19 -0.26 8.28
CA LYS A 64 7.72 0.03 9.65
C LYS A 64 8.70 -0.45 10.71
N ASP A 65 9.23 -1.67 10.57
CA ASP A 65 10.25 -2.21 11.47
C ASP A 65 11.57 -1.41 11.39
N ALA A 66 11.97 -1.01 10.18
CA ALA A 66 13.15 -0.16 9.98
C ALA A 66 12.95 1.23 10.60
N LEU A 67 11.77 1.85 10.46
CA LEU A 67 11.43 3.11 11.10
C LEU A 67 11.46 3.01 12.63
N ALA A 68 10.89 1.94 13.20
CA ALA A 68 10.96 1.68 14.64
C ALA A 68 12.41 1.45 15.11
N GLY A 69 13.22 0.72 14.33
CA GLY A 69 14.64 0.52 14.59
C GLY A 69 15.45 1.82 14.51
N MET A 70 15.15 2.70 13.56
CA MET A 70 15.77 4.01 13.43
C MET A 70 15.36 4.95 14.57
N ASP A 71 14.11 4.93 15.02
CA ASP A 71 13.66 5.70 16.17
C ASP A 71 14.39 5.30 17.47
N ALA A 72 14.56 3.99 17.67
CA ALA A 72 15.36 3.45 18.75
C ALA A 72 16.85 3.83 18.63
N HIS A 73 17.37 3.90 17.41
CA HIS A 73 18.75 4.34 17.15
C HIS A 73 18.94 5.83 17.47
N TYR A 74 18.03 6.71 17.05
CA TYR A 74 18.06 8.12 17.42
C TYR A 74 17.99 8.32 18.94
N SER A 75 17.12 7.59 19.63
CA SER A 75 17.04 7.63 21.09
C SER A 75 18.38 7.26 21.76
N LYS A 76 19.10 6.27 21.24
CA LYS A 76 20.44 5.92 21.72
C LYS A 76 21.47 7.02 21.47
N LEU A 77 21.48 7.61 20.27
CA LEU A 77 22.40 8.69 19.92
C LEU A 77 22.19 9.93 20.80
N ILE A 78 20.93 10.28 21.08
CA ILE A 78 20.57 11.39 21.98
C ILE A 78 21.08 11.10 23.39
N SER A 79 20.86 9.89 23.91
CA SER A 79 21.39 9.48 25.21
C SER A 79 22.91 9.61 25.29
N LYS A 80 23.63 9.16 24.25
CA LYS A 80 25.10 9.33 24.17
C LYS A 80 25.52 10.79 24.06
N ALA A 81 24.76 11.64 23.39
CA ALA A 81 25.06 13.07 23.35
C ALA A 81 24.88 13.73 24.73
N TYR A 82 23.92 13.29 25.55
CA TYR A 82 23.80 13.72 26.95
C TYR A 82 24.99 13.28 27.80
N GLU A 83 25.48 12.05 27.64
CA GLU A 83 26.71 11.60 28.33
C GLU A 83 27.91 12.52 28.00
N VAL A 84 28.04 12.95 26.74
CA VAL A 84 29.08 13.90 26.30
C VAL A 84 28.88 15.29 26.92
N ILE A 85 27.64 15.76 27.07
CA ILE A 85 27.31 17.03 27.74
C ILE A 85 27.75 16.98 29.22
N ASP A 86 27.51 15.86 29.89
CA ASP A 86 27.86 15.65 31.29
C ASP A 86 29.38 15.59 31.46
N GLU A 87 30.08 14.83 30.62
CA GLU A 87 31.54 14.74 30.63
C GLU A 87 32.21 16.09 30.31
N ALA A 88 31.68 16.84 29.33
CA ALA A 88 32.15 18.19 29.02
C ALA A 88 31.94 19.14 30.20
N SER A 89 30.88 18.96 30.98
CA SER A 89 30.62 19.74 32.20
C SER A 89 31.63 19.43 33.31
N LEU A 90 31.94 18.15 33.53
CA LEU A 90 32.94 17.72 34.52
C LEU A 90 34.34 18.26 34.20
N ASN A 91 34.68 18.33 32.91
CA ASN A 91 35.97 18.82 32.43
C ASN A 91 36.02 20.35 32.18
N ASN A 92 34.98 21.09 32.54
CA ASN A 92 34.83 22.54 32.26
C ASN A 92 35.07 22.92 30.78
N ASN A 93 34.76 22.01 29.85
CA ASN A 93 34.93 22.21 28.42
C ASN A 93 33.64 22.76 27.80
N LEU A 94 33.43 24.08 27.95
CA LEU A 94 32.20 24.75 27.49
C LEU A 94 32.00 24.63 25.98
N THR A 95 33.08 24.66 25.19
CA THR A 95 33.02 24.52 23.73
C THR A 95 32.46 23.16 23.33
N ALA A 96 32.97 22.07 23.93
CA ALA A 96 32.45 20.73 23.68
C ALA A 96 30.99 20.60 24.13
N LYS A 97 30.63 21.20 25.28
CA LYS A 97 29.26 21.21 25.78
C LYS A 97 28.28 21.89 24.81
N THR A 98 28.62 23.06 24.28
CA THR A 98 27.80 23.76 23.29
C THR A 98 27.66 22.95 22.00
N GLN A 99 28.74 22.31 21.54
CA GLN A 99 28.69 21.45 20.35
C GLN A 99 27.79 20.22 20.56
N ALA A 100 27.86 19.58 21.73
CA ALA A 100 27.03 18.43 22.06
C ALA A 100 25.54 18.80 22.18
N ILE A 101 25.21 19.96 22.78
CA ILE A 101 23.84 20.47 22.81
C ILE A 101 23.31 20.70 21.39
N LYS A 102 24.12 21.31 20.51
CA LYS A 102 23.73 21.49 19.11
C LYS A 102 23.51 20.14 18.42
N LEU A 103 24.38 19.17 18.66
CA LEU A 103 24.26 17.82 18.11
C LEU A 103 22.95 17.15 18.54
N VAL A 104 22.51 17.29 19.80
CA VAL A 104 21.20 16.79 20.25
C VAL A 104 20.06 17.38 19.42
N VAL A 105 20.06 18.70 19.22
CA VAL A 105 19.03 19.39 18.45
C VAL A 105 19.03 18.94 16.99
N ASP A 106 20.20 18.79 16.39
CA ASP A 106 20.35 18.34 15.01
C ASP A 106 19.84 16.90 14.83
N ILE A 107 20.11 16.01 15.80
CA ILE A 107 19.61 14.63 15.81
C ILE A 107 18.07 14.60 15.97
N GLU A 108 17.52 15.38 16.90
CA GLU A 108 16.08 15.41 17.13
C GLU A 108 15.33 15.95 15.91
N LYS A 109 15.89 16.96 15.23
CA LYS A 109 15.34 17.47 13.97
C LYS A 109 15.29 16.38 12.89
N ALA A 110 16.37 15.61 12.72
CA ALA A 110 16.41 14.51 11.75
C ALA A 110 15.38 13.40 12.08
N ARG A 111 15.19 13.10 13.37
CA ARG A 111 14.17 12.16 13.84
C ARG A 111 12.75 12.62 13.50
N ILE A 112 12.42 13.88 13.79
CA ILE A 112 11.10 14.46 13.50
C ILE A 112 10.82 14.47 12.00
N GLU A 113 11.79 14.88 11.17
CA GLU A 113 11.63 14.90 9.72
C GLU A 113 11.37 13.49 9.14
N MET A 114 12.03 12.47 9.68
CA MET A 114 11.79 11.07 9.31
C MET A 114 10.36 10.63 9.67
N LEU A 115 9.91 10.89 10.90
CA LEU A 115 8.59 10.49 11.38
C LEU A 115 7.47 11.22 10.63
N GLN A 116 7.64 12.50 10.30
CA GLN A 116 6.68 13.24 9.48
C GLN A 116 6.56 12.66 8.07
N LYS A 117 7.69 12.30 7.43
CA LYS A 117 7.67 11.63 6.13
C LYS A 117 6.98 10.28 6.20
N ALA A 118 7.22 9.50 7.26
CA ALA A 118 6.54 8.23 7.47
C ALA A 118 5.00 8.39 7.61
N GLY A 119 4.54 9.32 8.45
CA GLY A 119 3.09 9.55 8.63
C GLY A 119 2.39 10.08 7.36
N LEU A 120 3.09 10.85 6.52
CA LEU A 120 2.57 11.27 5.21
C LEU A 120 2.44 10.10 4.23
N LEU A 121 3.33 9.10 4.29
CA LEU A 121 3.25 7.89 3.48
C LEU A 121 2.08 7.02 3.94
N GLU A 122 1.90 6.80 5.24
CA GLU A 122 0.80 6.00 5.79
C GLU A 122 -0.58 6.58 5.42
N ASN A 123 -0.75 7.90 5.47
CA ASN A 123 -2.03 8.53 5.10
C ASN A 123 -2.36 8.40 3.60
N LYS A 124 -1.34 8.45 2.74
CA LYS A 124 -1.54 8.25 1.29
C LYS A 124 -1.89 6.80 0.98
N GLU A 125 -1.21 5.86 1.61
CA GLU A 125 -1.47 4.43 1.43
C GLU A 125 -2.85 4.02 1.94
N LEU A 126 -3.28 4.53 3.10
CA LEU A 126 -4.63 4.28 3.63
C LEU A 126 -5.71 4.78 2.67
N ALA A 127 -5.50 5.95 2.05
CA ALA A 127 -6.43 6.50 1.08
C ALA A 127 -6.52 5.63 -0.18
N GLU A 128 -5.40 5.10 -0.67
CA GLU A 128 -5.38 4.19 -1.82
C GLU A 128 -6.08 2.86 -1.52
N GLU A 129 -5.85 2.27 -0.35
CA GLU A 129 -6.54 1.05 0.09
C GLU A 129 -8.05 1.27 0.26
N MET A 130 -8.47 2.43 0.79
CA MET A 130 -9.89 2.79 0.90
C MET A 130 -10.57 2.87 -0.46
N ILE A 131 -9.93 3.47 -1.47
CA ILE A 131 -10.46 3.56 -2.83
C ILE A 131 -10.62 2.17 -3.46
N GLU A 132 -9.65 1.28 -3.24
CA GLU A 132 -9.70 -0.09 -3.76
C GLU A 132 -10.79 -0.92 -3.09
N ILE A 133 -11.00 -0.73 -1.78
CA ILE A 133 -12.11 -1.34 -1.05
C ILE A 133 -13.46 -0.83 -1.56
N GLU A 134 -13.61 0.48 -1.79
CA GLU A 134 -14.83 1.06 -2.36
C GLU A 134 -15.14 0.48 -3.74
N LYS A 135 -14.14 0.38 -4.63
CA LYS A 135 -14.32 -0.26 -5.95
C LYS A 135 -14.76 -1.72 -5.85
N ARG A 136 -14.18 -2.49 -4.93
CA ARG A 136 -14.58 -3.89 -4.71
C ARG A 136 -16.00 -3.98 -4.19
N GLN A 137 -16.39 -3.07 -3.30
CA GLN A 137 -17.73 -2.99 -2.78
C GLN A 137 -18.75 -2.66 -3.88
N ASP A 138 -18.44 -1.71 -4.76
CA ASP A 138 -19.30 -1.36 -5.91
C ASP A 138 -19.50 -2.54 -6.85
N ILE A 139 -18.43 -3.28 -7.16
CA ILE A 139 -18.50 -4.49 -8.00
C ILE A 139 -19.37 -5.56 -7.34
N LEU A 140 -19.22 -5.79 -6.03
CA LEU A 140 -20.03 -6.76 -5.29
C LEU A 140 -21.50 -6.37 -5.26
N VAL A 141 -21.81 -5.09 -5.08
CA VAL A 141 -23.18 -4.57 -5.15
C VAL A 141 -23.75 -4.77 -6.56
N GLY A 142 -22.96 -4.51 -7.61
CA GLY A 142 -23.33 -4.76 -9.00
C GLY A 142 -23.70 -6.22 -9.25
N ILE A 143 -22.84 -7.16 -8.84
CA ILE A 143 -23.08 -8.60 -8.97
C ILE A 143 -24.37 -9.01 -8.24
N LEU A 144 -24.59 -8.50 -7.03
CA LEU A 144 -25.79 -8.82 -6.26
C LEU A 144 -27.07 -8.26 -6.91
N ARG A 145 -27.01 -7.08 -7.52
CA ARG A 145 -28.12 -6.51 -8.32
C ARG A 145 -28.39 -7.35 -9.56
N ASP A 146 -27.37 -7.76 -10.29
CA ASP A 146 -27.49 -8.60 -11.49
C ASP A 146 -28.12 -9.98 -11.18
N ILE A 147 -27.69 -10.59 -10.07
CA ILE A 147 -28.26 -11.86 -9.59
C ILE A 147 -29.73 -11.67 -9.20
N ALA A 148 -30.06 -10.58 -8.50
CA ALA A 148 -31.43 -10.27 -8.08
C ALA A 148 -32.38 -9.99 -9.26
N SER A 149 -31.87 -9.47 -10.38
CA SER A 149 -32.64 -9.32 -11.63
C SER A 149 -32.92 -10.66 -12.32
N SER A 150 -32.03 -11.64 -12.17
CA SER A 150 -32.16 -12.96 -12.81
C SER A 150 -32.93 -13.98 -11.95
N HIS A 151 -33.05 -13.75 -10.64
CA HIS A 151 -33.70 -14.65 -9.67
C HIS A 151 -34.74 -13.90 -8.82
N PRO A 152 -35.99 -13.75 -9.31
CA PRO A 152 -37.06 -13.02 -8.63
C PRO A 152 -37.39 -13.53 -7.23
N GLU A 153 -37.20 -14.83 -6.98
CA GLU A 153 -37.51 -15.51 -5.72
C GLU A 153 -36.63 -15.07 -4.53
N VAL A 154 -35.43 -14.54 -4.80
CA VAL A 154 -34.49 -14.04 -3.77
C VAL A 154 -34.26 -12.54 -3.86
N ARG A 155 -34.85 -11.86 -4.86
CA ARG A 155 -34.66 -10.42 -5.14
C ARG A 155 -34.96 -9.55 -3.93
N ASP A 156 -36.12 -9.72 -3.32
CA ASP A 156 -36.55 -8.88 -2.20
C ASP A 156 -35.65 -9.04 -0.98
N LEU A 157 -35.19 -10.27 -0.72
CA LEU A 157 -34.26 -10.58 0.37
C LEU A 157 -32.89 -9.94 0.14
N ILE A 158 -32.38 -9.97 -1.10
CA ILE A 158 -31.11 -9.35 -1.48
C ILE A 158 -31.21 -7.83 -1.36
N MET A 159 -32.28 -7.22 -1.90
CA MET A 159 -32.48 -5.77 -1.85
C MET A 159 -32.66 -5.26 -0.42
N GLN A 160 -33.38 -5.99 0.43
CA GLN A 160 -33.53 -5.64 1.85
C GLN A 160 -32.18 -5.70 2.59
N ARG A 161 -31.35 -6.73 2.33
CA ARG A 161 -30.03 -6.86 2.95
C ARG A 161 -29.02 -5.84 2.45
N LEU A 162 -29.04 -5.53 1.15
CA LEU A 162 -28.23 -4.46 0.57
C LEU A 162 -28.62 -3.10 1.15
N SER A 163 -29.92 -2.83 1.33
CA SER A 163 -30.41 -1.60 1.95
C SER A 163 -29.99 -1.44 3.41
N ASN A 164 -29.85 -2.55 4.17
CA ASN A 164 -29.37 -2.51 5.55
C ASN A 164 -27.86 -2.27 5.68
N VAL A 165 -27.10 -2.56 4.61
CA VAL A 165 -25.63 -2.44 4.58
C VAL A 165 -25.16 -1.18 3.86
N ALA A 166 -26.00 -0.60 2.99
CA ALA A 166 -25.74 0.68 2.37
C ALA A 166 -25.62 1.79 3.43
N LYS A 167 -24.56 2.59 3.35
CA LYS A 167 -24.35 3.75 4.25
C LYS A 167 -25.48 4.77 4.07
N GLU A 168 -25.81 5.48 5.15
CA GLU A 168 -26.74 6.63 5.16
C GLU A 168 -26.52 7.54 3.94
N GLY A 169 -27.42 7.47 2.94
CA GLY A 169 -27.40 8.38 1.80
C GLY A 169 -27.92 7.81 0.48
N GLU A 170 -27.87 6.50 0.23
CA GLU A 170 -28.44 5.91 -1.00
C GLU A 170 -29.91 5.52 -0.80
N VAL A 171 -30.82 6.35 -1.33
CA VAL A 171 -32.24 6.00 -1.43
C VAL A 171 -32.42 4.94 -2.52
N ILE A 172 -32.49 3.68 -2.11
CA ILE A 172 -32.88 2.58 -2.99
C ILE A 172 -34.40 2.67 -3.21
N THR A 173 -34.82 3.13 -4.39
CA THR A 173 -36.23 3.18 -4.76
C THR A 173 -36.72 1.78 -5.10
N VAL A 174 -37.54 1.21 -4.23
CA VAL A 174 -38.24 -0.06 -4.49
C VAL A 174 -39.44 0.25 -5.38
N VAL A 175 -39.30 -0.02 -6.68
CA VAL A 175 -40.42 0.07 -7.63
C VAL A 175 -41.36 -1.11 -7.36
N HIS A 176 -42.50 -0.83 -6.73
CA HIS A 176 -43.63 -1.75 -6.68
C HIS A 176 -44.43 -1.56 -7.96
N ASP A 177 -44.45 -2.57 -8.82
CA ASP A 177 -45.51 -2.66 -9.84
C ASP A 177 -46.80 -3.07 -9.13
N VAL A 178 -47.72 -2.12 -9.04
CA VAL A 178 -49.08 -2.33 -8.54
C VAL A 178 -49.93 -2.76 -9.75
N GLN A 179 -50.46 -3.99 -9.70
CA GLN A 179 -51.63 -4.42 -10.47
C GLN A 179 -52.84 -4.53 -9.55
#